data_AF-A0A1M7U3N8-F1
#
_entry.id   AF-A0A1M7U3N8-F1
#
_cell.length_a   1.000
_cell.length_b   1.000
_cell.length_c   1.000
_cell.angle_alpha   90.00
_cell.angle_beta   90.00
_cell.angle_gamma   90.00
#
_symmetry.space_group_name_H-M   'P 1'
#
loop_
_entity.id
_entity.type
_entity.pdbx_description
1 polymer ?
#
loop_
_entity_poly.entity_id
_entity_poly.type
_entity_poly.pdbx_seq_one_letter_code
_entity_poly.pdbx_strand_id
1 'polypeptide(L)'
;MKAKTIKAILAKKHKDFVASIQDEEVRKLVDKNSIITGGSIVSMLLGEKVNDFDYYFTNKETCLAVARYYVEQFNQKTQKGVAVQELENSRIRVFVSSAGIAAEDEESEELTTEFDDEGMEELGLQELKEAQSEEKPSYRPVFLSSNAITLTNKVQLVIRFYGNAEEIHTNYDFVHATCYWTSKDNNLVLSGKALEAILAKELVYQGSKYPLASIMRTKKFIQRGWQINAGQYLKMVLQLQELNLHDINVLEEQLTGVDSAYFAMALTAVKKRVEEDPEFKVDNCYLFEVINRIF
;
A
#
# COMPACT_ATOMS: atom_id res chain seq x y z
N MET A 1 -5.56 -15.55 -17.00
CA MET A 1 -6.26 -14.85 -18.12
C MET A 1 -5.29 -14.52 -19.26
N LYS A 2 -5.73 -14.37 -20.52
CA LYS A 2 -4.83 -13.98 -21.64
C LYS A 2 -4.37 -12.51 -21.50
N ALA A 3 -3.11 -12.22 -21.83
CA ALA A 3 -2.51 -10.87 -21.73
C ALA A 3 -3.34 -9.78 -22.45
N LYS A 4 -3.88 -10.08 -23.65
CA LYS A 4 -4.75 -9.15 -24.39
C LYS A 4 -6.00 -8.75 -23.59
N THR A 5 -6.60 -9.69 -22.86
CA THR A 5 -7.78 -9.44 -22.04
C THR A 5 -7.42 -8.60 -20.81
N ILE A 6 -6.31 -8.92 -20.14
CA ILE A 6 -5.79 -8.15 -19.00
C ILE A 6 -5.56 -6.70 -19.42
N LYS A 7 -4.84 -6.48 -20.52
CA LYS A 7 -4.61 -5.14 -21.09
C LYS A 7 -5.92 -4.40 -21.37
N ALA A 8 -6.92 -5.07 -21.94
CA ALA A 8 -8.22 -4.45 -22.21
C ALA A 8 -8.97 -4.07 -20.93
N ILE A 9 -8.91 -4.91 -19.88
CA ILE A 9 -9.52 -4.62 -18.57
C ILE A 9 -8.83 -3.41 -17.93
N LEU A 10 -7.50 -3.38 -17.90
CA LEU A 10 -6.72 -2.27 -17.34
C LEU A 10 -6.98 -0.96 -18.09
N ALA A 11 -6.96 -1.00 -19.43
CA ALA A 11 -7.25 0.17 -20.25
C ALA A 11 -8.68 0.70 -20.03
N LYS A 12 -9.68 -0.20 -19.95
CA LYS A 12 -11.06 0.19 -19.64
C LYS A 12 -11.15 0.81 -18.24
N LYS A 13 -10.54 0.15 -17.25
CA LYS A 13 -10.51 0.62 -15.86
C LYS A 13 -9.88 2.00 -15.75
N HIS A 14 -8.78 2.23 -16.46
CA HIS A 14 -8.10 3.52 -16.51
C HIS A 14 -8.96 4.59 -17.18
N LYS A 15 -9.59 4.28 -18.31
CA LYS A 15 -10.50 5.21 -18.99
C LYS A 15 -11.66 5.64 -18.10
N ASP A 16 -12.28 4.69 -17.41
CA ASP A 16 -13.39 4.94 -16.48
C ASP A 16 -12.92 5.80 -15.30
N PHE A 17 -11.72 5.55 -14.77
CA PHE A 17 -11.10 6.36 -13.71
C PHE A 17 -10.79 7.79 -14.17
N VAL A 18 -10.10 7.96 -15.30
CA VAL A 18 -9.77 9.29 -15.87
C VAL A 18 -11.05 10.09 -16.14
N ALA A 19 -12.10 9.46 -16.68
CA ALA A 19 -13.37 10.11 -16.96
C ALA A 19 -14.09 10.64 -15.70
N SER A 20 -13.78 10.09 -14.52
CA SER A 20 -14.35 10.53 -13.24
C SER A 20 -13.71 11.79 -12.66
N ILE A 21 -12.49 12.14 -13.09
CA ILE A 21 -11.73 13.29 -12.56
C ILE A 21 -12.33 14.57 -13.13
N GLN A 22 -12.88 15.44 -12.29
CA GLN A 22 -13.56 16.66 -12.73
C GLN A 22 -12.58 17.75 -13.21
N ASP A 23 -11.44 17.88 -12.55
CA ASP A 23 -10.39 18.84 -12.91
C ASP A 23 -9.70 18.41 -14.22
N GLU A 24 -9.72 19.29 -15.23
CA GLU A 24 -9.22 18.98 -16.57
C GLU A 24 -7.70 18.79 -16.61
N GLU A 25 -6.96 19.55 -15.81
CA GLU A 25 -5.50 19.48 -15.79
C GLU A 25 -5.04 18.21 -15.05
N VAL A 26 -5.64 17.91 -13.90
CA VAL A 26 -5.39 16.64 -13.19
C VAL A 26 -5.76 15.46 -14.09
N ARG A 27 -6.87 15.54 -14.82
CA ARG A 27 -7.30 14.49 -15.77
C ARG A 27 -6.25 14.23 -16.85
N LYS A 28 -5.73 15.28 -17.50
CA LYS A 28 -4.67 15.16 -18.52
C LYS A 28 -3.39 14.57 -17.95
N LEU A 29 -3.00 14.98 -16.75
CA LEU A 29 -1.81 14.46 -16.07
C LEU A 29 -1.97 12.95 -15.78
N VAL A 30 -3.09 12.54 -15.20
CA VAL A 30 -3.36 11.12 -14.89
C VAL A 30 -3.41 10.27 -16.14
N ASP A 31 -4.12 10.71 -17.18
CA ASP A 31 -4.23 9.96 -18.44
C ASP A 31 -2.87 9.69 -19.08
N LYS A 32 -1.94 10.65 -18.98
CA LYS A 32 -0.61 10.54 -19.57
C LYS A 32 0.41 9.80 -18.69
N ASN A 33 0.31 9.92 -17.38
CA ASN A 33 1.40 9.60 -16.46
C ASN A 33 1.06 8.52 -15.42
N SER A 34 0.17 7.59 -15.75
CA SER A 34 -0.25 6.51 -14.83
C SER A 34 0.42 5.17 -15.14
N ILE A 35 0.71 4.43 -14.07
CA ILE A 35 1.15 3.03 -14.08
C ILE A 35 0.21 2.22 -13.20
N ILE A 36 -0.26 1.08 -13.69
CA ILE A 36 -0.96 0.08 -12.88
C ILE A 36 -0.01 -1.11 -12.71
N THR A 37 0.26 -1.51 -11.47
CA THR A 37 1.19 -2.60 -11.15
C THR A 37 0.71 -3.38 -9.93
N GLY A 38 1.43 -4.42 -9.52
CA GLY A 38 1.16 -5.11 -8.26
C GLY A 38 0.18 -6.27 -8.38
N GLY A 39 -0.54 -6.53 -7.28
CA GLY A 39 -1.33 -7.74 -7.09
C GLY A 39 -2.50 -7.91 -8.07
N SER A 40 -3.00 -6.82 -8.64
CA SER A 40 -4.11 -6.83 -9.61
C SER A 40 -3.78 -7.66 -10.86
N ILE A 41 -2.57 -7.51 -11.40
CA ILE A 41 -2.12 -8.22 -12.60
C ILE A 41 -1.88 -9.68 -12.29
N VAL A 42 -1.29 -9.98 -11.13
CA VAL A 42 -1.09 -11.34 -10.62
C VAL A 42 -2.43 -12.07 -10.50
N SER A 43 -3.40 -11.44 -9.85
CA SER A 43 -4.75 -12.00 -9.65
C SER A 43 -5.42 -12.29 -10.99
N MET A 44 -5.36 -11.37 -11.95
CA MET A 44 -5.91 -11.61 -13.28
C MET A 44 -5.19 -12.72 -14.06
N LEU A 45 -3.86 -12.84 -13.91
CA LEU A 45 -3.09 -13.92 -14.53
C LEU A 45 -3.54 -15.28 -13.98
N LEU A 46 -3.70 -15.40 -12.66
CA LEU A 46 -4.17 -16.59 -11.96
C LEU A 46 -5.68 -16.85 -12.09
N GLY A 47 -6.47 -15.86 -12.51
CA GLY A 47 -7.93 -15.96 -12.58
C GLY A 47 -8.63 -15.78 -11.22
N GLU A 48 -7.94 -15.15 -10.28
CA GLU A 48 -8.43 -14.83 -8.94
C GLU A 48 -9.19 -13.47 -8.93
N LYS A 49 -9.97 -13.21 -7.87
CA LYS A 49 -10.67 -11.94 -7.69
C LYS A 49 -9.63 -10.82 -7.49
N VAL A 50 -9.78 -9.71 -8.22
CA VAL A 50 -8.94 -8.52 -8.02
C VAL A 50 -9.44 -7.77 -6.77
N ASN A 51 -8.52 -7.52 -5.84
CA ASN A 51 -8.79 -6.78 -4.60
C ASN A 51 -8.82 -5.28 -4.89
N ASP A 52 -7.73 -4.78 -5.47
CA ASP A 52 -7.48 -3.38 -5.79
C ASP A 52 -6.61 -3.24 -7.05
N PHE A 53 -6.63 -2.05 -7.63
CA PHE A 53 -5.75 -1.62 -8.71
C PHE A 53 -4.83 -0.53 -8.17
N ASP A 54 -3.57 -0.89 -7.93
CA ASP A 54 -2.55 0.05 -7.46
C ASP A 54 -2.09 0.94 -8.61
N TYR A 55 -2.40 2.23 -8.47
CA TYR A 55 -1.94 3.28 -9.35
C TYR A 55 -0.70 3.95 -8.77
N TYR A 56 0.31 4.08 -9.62
CA TYR A 56 1.47 4.91 -9.41
C TYR A 56 1.57 5.95 -10.52
N PHE A 57 2.38 6.97 -10.30
CA PHE A 57 2.57 8.05 -11.26
C PHE A 57 4.02 8.16 -11.72
N THR A 58 4.23 8.52 -12.99
CA THR A 58 5.57 8.56 -13.59
C THR A 58 6.41 9.74 -13.14
N ASN A 59 5.80 10.75 -12.53
CA ASN A 59 6.48 11.96 -12.09
C ASN A 59 5.81 12.59 -10.87
N LYS A 60 6.59 13.42 -10.18
CA LYS A 60 6.20 14.13 -8.96
C LYS A 60 5.02 15.07 -9.17
N GLU A 61 4.99 15.80 -10.28
CA GLU A 61 3.95 16.78 -10.61
C GLU A 61 2.57 16.11 -10.65
N THR A 62 2.45 15.00 -11.37
CA THR A 62 1.20 14.22 -11.45
C THR A 62 0.83 13.68 -10.08
N CYS A 63 1.79 13.08 -9.36
CA CYS A 63 1.55 12.53 -8.04
C CYS A 63 1.01 13.60 -7.06
N LEU A 64 1.60 14.80 -7.07
CA LEU A 64 1.21 15.91 -6.21
C LEU A 64 -0.15 16.49 -6.59
N ALA A 65 -0.41 16.67 -7.89
CA ALA A 65 -1.68 17.17 -8.40
C ALA A 65 -2.84 16.23 -8.01
N VAL A 66 -2.64 14.92 -8.20
CA VAL A 66 -3.62 13.89 -7.83
C VAL A 66 -3.83 13.82 -6.32
N ALA A 67 -2.76 13.83 -5.54
CA ALA A 67 -2.85 13.79 -4.09
C ALA A 67 -3.65 14.99 -3.56
N ARG A 68 -3.35 16.21 -4.04
CA ARG A 68 -4.07 17.43 -3.65
C ARG A 68 -5.54 17.37 -4.04
N TYR A 69 -5.83 16.97 -5.28
CA TYR A 69 -7.20 16.84 -5.77
C TYR A 69 -8.05 15.92 -4.90
N TYR A 70 -7.57 14.71 -4.59
CA TYR A 70 -8.35 13.76 -3.80
C TYR A 70 -8.39 14.08 -2.31
N VAL A 71 -7.35 14.70 -1.75
CA VAL A 71 -7.38 15.20 -0.36
C VAL A 71 -8.39 16.34 -0.21
N GLU A 72 -8.45 17.26 -1.18
CA GLU A 72 -9.43 18.34 -1.17
C GLU A 72 -10.86 17.78 -1.24
N GLN A 73 -11.12 16.85 -2.16
CA GLN A 73 -12.41 16.16 -2.27
C GLN A 73 -12.79 15.42 -0.98
N PHE A 74 -11.82 14.82 -0.30
CA PHE A 74 -12.04 14.15 0.99
C PHE A 74 -12.39 15.16 2.09
N ASN A 75 -11.63 16.26 2.21
CA ASN A 75 -11.86 17.29 3.21
C ASN A 75 -13.19 18.02 3.04
N GLN A 76 -13.61 18.27 1.80
CA GLN A 76 -14.91 18.88 1.51
C GLN A 76 -16.08 18.06 2.08
N LYS A 77 -15.89 16.75 2.26
CA LYS A 77 -16.89 15.85 2.82
C LYS A 77 -16.75 15.64 4.32
N THR A 78 -15.54 15.42 4.81
CA THR A 78 -15.30 14.94 6.18
C THR A 78 -14.93 16.04 7.17
N GLN A 79 -14.52 17.23 6.69
CA GLN A 79 -13.99 18.32 7.52
C GLN A 79 -12.79 17.93 8.43
N LYS A 80 -12.12 16.81 8.17
CA LYS A 80 -11.03 16.26 9.01
C LYS A 80 -9.67 16.97 8.87
N GLY A 81 -9.56 17.98 8.01
CA GLY A 81 -8.38 18.84 7.93
C GLY A 81 -7.10 18.12 7.46
N VAL A 82 -7.23 17.18 6.53
CA VAL A 82 -6.12 16.40 5.97
C VAL A 82 -5.28 17.27 5.02
N ALA A 83 -3.95 17.15 5.03
CA ALA A 83 -3.08 17.97 4.19
C ALA A 83 -2.05 17.14 3.43
N VAL A 84 -1.73 17.53 2.21
CA VAL A 84 -0.60 16.95 1.47
C VAL A 84 0.68 17.66 1.86
N GLN A 85 1.68 16.93 2.32
CA GLN A 85 3.00 17.45 2.67
C GLN A 85 4.08 16.88 1.74
N GLU A 86 5.02 17.75 1.39
CA GLU A 86 6.23 17.38 0.68
C GLU A 86 7.40 17.38 1.67
N LEU A 87 8.11 16.26 1.75
CA LEU A 87 9.28 16.11 2.61
C LEU A 87 10.56 16.51 1.88
N GLU A 88 11.61 16.84 2.64
CA GLU A 88 12.91 17.27 2.11
C GLU A 88 13.55 16.29 1.13
N ASN A 89 13.23 14.99 1.25
CA ASN A 89 13.67 13.93 0.35
C ASN A 89 12.78 13.76 -0.89
N SER A 90 11.97 14.76 -1.23
CA SER A 90 11.00 14.73 -2.33
C SER A 90 9.93 13.64 -2.21
N ARG A 91 9.74 13.02 -1.04
CA ARG A 91 8.60 12.14 -0.77
C ARG A 91 7.33 12.97 -0.55
N ILE A 92 6.21 12.48 -1.07
CA ILE A 92 4.89 13.06 -0.83
C ILE A 92 4.22 12.18 0.23
N ARG A 93 3.64 12.81 1.25
CA ARG A 93 2.82 12.15 2.26
C ARG A 93 1.49 12.87 2.45
N VAL A 94 0.48 12.11 2.80
CA VAL A 94 -0.75 12.67 3.36
C VAL A 94 -0.59 12.77 4.87
N PHE A 95 -0.73 13.97 5.40
CA PHE A 95 -0.72 14.23 6.83
C PHE A 95 -2.15 14.26 7.35
N VAL A 96 -2.44 13.35 8.27
CA VAL A 96 -3.70 13.27 9.00
C VAL A 96 -3.42 13.67 10.44
N SER A 97 -4.16 14.64 10.97
CA SER A 97 -3.99 15.19 12.32
C SER A 97 -4.34 14.20 13.44
N SER A 98 -5.19 13.20 13.15
CA SER A 98 -5.59 12.12 14.06
C SER A 98 -5.03 10.76 13.59
N ALA A 99 -4.25 10.08 14.44
CA ALA A 99 -3.81 8.68 14.33
C ALA A 99 -3.07 8.22 13.04
N GLY A 100 -2.84 9.08 12.04
CA GLY A 100 -2.11 8.75 10.81
C GLY A 100 -2.96 8.14 9.68
N ILE A 101 -4.27 8.00 9.90
CA ILE A 101 -5.26 7.43 8.97
C ILE A 101 -6.57 8.23 9.07
N ALA A 102 -7.25 8.48 7.96
CA ALA A 102 -8.58 9.09 7.92
C ALA A 102 -9.55 8.31 7.01
N ALA A 103 -10.77 8.04 7.48
CA ALA A 103 -11.83 7.41 6.69
C ALA A 103 -13.09 8.30 6.55
N GLU A 104 -13.94 8.02 5.56
CA GLU A 104 -15.09 8.87 5.19
C GLU A 104 -16.16 8.95 6.31
N ASP A 105 -16.48 7.84 6.97
CA ASP A 105 -17.52 7.74 8.00
C ASP A 105 -16.94 7.26 9.36
N GLU A 106 -17.51 7.65 10.51
CA GLU A 106 -17.03 7.23 11.85
C GLU A 106 -17.07 5.71 12.03
N GLU A 107 -18.12 5.06 11.52
CA GLU A 107 -18.26 3.58 11.46
C GLU A 107 -17.09 2.94 10.69
N SER A 108 -16.58 3.61 9.65
CA SER A 108 -15.42 3.14 8.87
C SER A 108 -14.07 3.34 9.57
N GLU A 109 -13.99 4.24 10.56
CA GLU A 109 -12.83 4.38 11.45
C GLU A 109 -12.87 3.35 12.59
N GLU A 110 -14.06 3.06 13.13
CA GLU A 110 -14.27 1.98 14.11
C GLU A 110 -14.01 0.60 13.47
N LEU A 111 -14.51 0.36 12.25
CA LEU A 111 -14.23 -0.86 11.45
C LEU A 111 -12.73 -1.07 11.17
N THR A 112 -11.91 -0.02 11.19
CA THR A 112 -10.44 -0.13 11.05
C THR A 112 -9.72 -0.36 12.38
N THR A 113 -10.37 -0.10 13.51
CA THR A 113 -9.76 -0.18 14.85
C THR A 113 -10.26 -1.38 15.67
N GLU A 114 -11.43 -1.96 15.35
CA GLU A 114 -12.09 -3.00 16.16
C GLU A 114 -11.89 -4.46 15.70
N PHE A 115 -11.20 -4.74 14.59
CA PHE A 115 -11.06 -6.10 14.07
C PHE A 115 -9.65 -6.68 14.25
N ASP A 116 -9.53 -7.56 15.24
CA ASP A 116 -8.36 -8.36 15.52
C ASP A 116 -8.12 -9.46 14.45
N ASP A 117 -6.87 -9.43 13.95
CA ASP A 117 -6.06 -10.36 13.16
C ASP A 117 -6.49 -10.96 11.78
N GLU A 118 -5.52 -10.82 10.88
CA GLU A 118 -5.07 -11.69 9.77
C GLU A 118 -5.91 -11.96 8.53
N GLY A 119 -7.18 -11.55 8.47
CA GLY A 119 -7.96 -11.62 7.22
C GLY A 119 -8.99 -10.51 7.04
N MET A 120 -9.24 -9.72 8.07
CA MET A 120 -10.48 -8.95 8.19
C MET A 120 -10.39 -7.49 7.81
N GLU A 121 -9.21 -6.86 7.74
CA GLU A 121 -9.13 -5.45 7.31
C GLU A 121 -9.19 -5.33 5.78
N GLU A 122 -8.59 -6.27 5.03
CA GLU A 122 -8.80 -6.36 3.59
C GLU A 122 -10.26 -6.71 3.28
N LEU A 123 -10.92 -7.55 4.09
CA LEU A 123 -12.36 -7.79 4.02
C LEU A 123 -13.17 -6.55 4.41
N GLY A 124 -12.81 -5.80 5.46
CA GLY A 124 -13.51 -4.61 5.94
C GLY A 124 -13.37 -3.42 5.00
N LEU A 125 -12.17 -3.13 4.49
CA LEU A 125 -11.93 -2.20 3.38
C LEU A 125 -12.62 -2.66 2.10
N GLN A 126 -12.69 -3.98 1.85
CA GLN A 126 -13.38 -4.52 0.69
C GLN A 126 -14.90 -4.47 0.84
N GLU A 127 -15.45 -4.62 2.04
CA GLU A 127 -16.85 -4.44 2.39
C GLU A 127 -17.22 -2.95 2.33
N LEU A 128 -16.36 -2.04 2.80
CA LEU A 128 -16.49 -0.59 2.58
C LEU A 128 -16.46 -0.23 1.08
N LYS A 129 -15.68 -0.98 0.26
CA LYS A 129 -15.63 -0.83 -1.21
C LYS A 129 -16.83 -1.46 -1.93
N GLU A 130 -17.43 -2.51 -1.37
CA GLU A 130 -18.50 -3.34 -1.95
C GLU A 130 -19.91 -2.90 -1.47
N ALA A 131 -20.02 -2.24 -0.32
CA ALA A 131 -21.23 -1.57 0.20
C ALA A 131 -21.53 -0.30 -0.59
N GLN A 132 -21.87 -0.47 -1.87
CA GLN A 132 -22.28 0.60 -2.76
C GLN A 132 -23.81 0.68 -2.77
N SER A 133 -24.37 1.81 -2.34
CA SER A 133 -25.67 2.26 -2.82
C SER A 133 -25.50 2.90 -4.20
N GLU A 134 -26.46 2.69 -5.10
CA GLU A 134 -26.43 3.19 -6.49
C GLU A 134 -26.37 4.74 -6.60
N GLU A 135 -26.49 5.47 -5.49
CA GLU A 135 -26.57 6.93 -5.46
C GLU A 135 -25.22 7.66 -5.22
N LYS A 136 -24.14 6.97 -4.78
CA LYS A 136 -22.86 7.64 -4.48
C LYS A 136 -21.94 7.74 -5.71
N PRO A 137 -21.19 8.86 -5.90
CA PRO A 137 -20.32 9.04 -7.07
C PRO A 137 -19.15 8.04 -7.10
N SER A 138 -18.88 7.48 -8.28
CA SER A 138 -17.75 6.56 -8.51
C SER A 138 -16.40 7.25 -8.36
N TYR A 139 -15.39 6.50 -7.93
CA TYR A 139 -13.99 6.95 -7.72
C TYR A 139 -13.80 8.08 -6.69
N ARG A 140 -14.75 8.25 -5.77
CA ARG A 140 -14.59 9.10 -4.59
C ARG A 140 -13.58 8.51 -3.60
N PRO A 141 -12.82 9.34 -2.85
CA PRO A 141 -11.94 8.87 -1.79
C PRO A 141 -12.74 8.33 -0.61
N VAL A 142 -12.33 7.18 -0.08
CA VAL A 142 -12.94 6.52 1.10
C VAL A 142 -12.01 6.50 2.30
N PHE A 143 -10.71 6.38 2.04
CA PHE A 143 -9.72 6.13 3.07
C PHE A 143 -8.37 6.70 2.65
N LEU A 144 -7.74 7.46 3.54
CA LEU A 144 -6.46 8.11 3.33
C LEU A 144 -5.49 7.62 4.41
N SER A 145 -4.38 7.06 3.96
CA SER A 145 -3.20 6.80 4.79
C SER A 145 -2.09 7.77 4.43
N SER A 146 -1.01 7.76 5.21
CA SER A 146 0.18 8.57 4.91
C SER A 146 0.79 8.33 3.52
N ASN A 147 0.62 7.13 2.96
CA ASN A 147 1.31 6.67 1.76
C ASN A 147 0.41 6.43 0.55
N ALA A 148 -0.89 6.30 0.78
CA ALA A 148 -1.86 5.94 -0.26
C ALA A 148 -3.25 6.52 0.01
N ILE A 149 -3.96 6.80 -1.08
CA ILE A 149 -5.36 7.24 -1.09
C ILE A 149 -6.20 6.15 -1.73
N THR A 150 -7.10 5.56 -0.97
CA THR A 150 -8.03 4.53 -1.44
C THR A 150 -9.30 5.21 -1.93
N LEU A 151 -9.68 4.88 -3.16
CA LEU A 151 -10.92 5.30 -3.79
C LEU A 151 -11.91 4.14 -3.86
N THR A 152 -13.18 4.50 -4.02
CA THR A 152 -14.21 3.54 -4.47
C THR A 152 -13.84 2.90 -5.80
N ASN A 153 -14.53 1.80 -6.12
CA ASN A 153 -14.28 0.99 -7.31
C ASN A 153 -12.88 0.37 -7.31
N LYS A 154 -12.34 0.05 -6.14
CA LYS A 154 -11.09 -0.73 -5.99
C LYS A 154 -9.87 -0.05 -6.61
N VAL A 155 -9.80 1.28 -6.57
CA VAL A 155 -8.61 2.03 -7.02
C VAL A 155 -7.83 2.49 -5.80
N GLN A 156 -6.52 2.24 -5.80
CA GLN A 156 -5.63 2.70 -4.75
C GLN A 156 -4.54 3.56 -5.38
N LEU A 157 -4.43 4.81 -4.96
CA LEU A 157 -3.44 5.75 -5.45
C LEU A 157 -2.24 5.73 -4.51
N VAL A 158 -1.15 5.11 -4.91
CA VAL A 158 0.09 5.07 -4.13
C VAL A 158 0.89 6.34 -4.43
N ILE A 159 1.04 7.19 -3.41
CA ILE A 159 1.66 8.52 -3.54
C ILE A 159 3.05 8.61 -2.93
N ARG A 160 3.46 7.59 -2.17
CA ARG A 160 4.78 7.53 -1.50
C ARG A 160 5.94 7.53 -2.49
N PHE A 161 5.74 6.92 -3.66
CA PHE A 161 6.75 6.75 -4.69
C PHE A 161 6.18 7.14 -6.05
N TYR A 162 7.02 7.75 -6.88
CA TYR A 162 6.73 8.08 -8.27
C TYR A 162 8.01 7.84 -9.08
N GLY A 163 7.85 7.68 -10.38
CA GLY A 163 8.95 7.36 -11.28
C GLY A 163 8.52 6.36 -12.34
N ASN A 164 9.46 5.92 -13.16
CA ASN A 164 9.18 4.86 -14.11
C ASN A 164 8.91 3.52 -13.37
N ALA A 165 8.41 2.52 -14.11
CA ALA A 165 8.06 1.23 -13.51
C ALA A 165 9.24 0.55 -12.81
N GLU A 166 10.45 0.63 -13.39
CA GLU A 166 11.66 0.04 -12.81
C GLU A 166 12.01 0.70 -11.47
N GLU A 167 11.97 2.03 -11.40
CA GLU A 167 12.20 2.81 -10.18
C GLU A 167 11.18 2.46 -9.09
N ILE A 168 9.89 2.35 -9.45
CA ILE A 168 8.83 1.97 -8.51
C ILE A 168 9.07 0.56 -7.98
N HIS A 169 9.39 -0.40 -8.86
CA HIS A 169 9.62 -1.80 -8.50
C HIS A 169 10.87 -2.02 -7.64
N THR A 170 11.81 -1.08 -7.57
CA THR A 170 12.90 -1.16 -6.56
C THR A 170 12.40 -1.15 -5.12
N ASN A 171 11.16 -0.69 -4.88
CA ASN A 171 10.53 -0.68 -3.57
C ASN A 171 9.66 -1.93 -3.31
N TYR A 172 9.57 -2.85 -4.28
CA TYR A 172 8.82 -4.10 -4.15
C TYR A 172 9.71 -5.19 -3.56
N ASP A 173 9.12 -6.03 -2.73
CA ASP A 173 9.78 -7.13 -2.04
C ASP A 173 9.97 -8.37 -2.92
N PHE A 174 8.93 -8.73 -3.70
CA PHE A 174 8.89 -9.96 -4.49
C PHE A 174 8.67 -9.71 -5.98
N VAL A 175 9.36 -10.49 -6.81
CA VAL A 175 9.35 -10.32 -8.27
C VAL A 175 7.98 -10.54 -8.91
N HIS A 176 7.11 -11.34 -8.29
CA HIS A 176 5.82 -11.72 -8.90
C HIS A 176 4.90 -10.50 -9.12
N ALA A 177 5.06 -9.45 -8.32
CA ALA A 177 4.27 -8.23 -8.40
C ALA A 177 4.84 -7.17 -9.38
N THR A 178 5.90 -7.49 -10.13
CA THR A 178 6.61 -6.55 -11.03
C THR A 178 6.09 -6.51 -12.47
N CYS A 179 4.96 -7.17 -12.75
CA CYS A 179 4.23 -6.90 -14.00
C CYS A 179 3.50 -5.56 -13.90
N TYR A 180 3.44 -4.80 -14.99
CA TYR A 180 2.86 -3.47 -14.98
C TYR A 180 2.22 -3.08 -16.32
N TRP A 181 1.32 -2.12 -16.27
CA TRP A 181 0.69 -1.49 -17.42
C TRP A 181 0.90 0.03 -17.37
N THR A 182 1.14 0.64 -18.53
CA THR A 182 1.40 2.09 -18.68
C THR A 182 0.29 2.76 -19.47
N SER A 183 -0.16 3.93 -19.01
CA SER A 183 -1.23 4.67 -19.69
C SER A 183 -0.78 5.34 -20.98
N LYS A 184 0.42 5.94 -20.98
CA LYS A 184 1.00 6.69 -22.10
C LYS A 184 0.92 6.00 -23.46
N ASP A 185 1.19 4.71 -23.49
CA ASP A 185 1.25 3.87 -24.69
C ASP A 185 0.28 2.68 -24.64
N ASN A 186 -0.55 2.61 -23.58
CA ASN A 186 -1.44 1.50 -23.29
C ASN A 186 -0.70 0.16 -23.42
N ASN A 187 0.45 0.01 -22.77
CA ASN A 187 1.28 -1.18 -22.90
C ASN A 187 1.24 -2.02 -21.63
N LEU A 188 1.14 -3.35 -21.77
CA LEU A 188 1.20 -4.30 -20.67
C LEU A 188 2.53 -5.05 -20.76
N VAL A 189 3.38 -4.87 -19.75
CA VAL A 189 4.68 -5.52 -19.65
C VAL A 189 4.60 -6.65 -18.64
N LEU A 190 4.88 -7.86 -19.12
CA LEU A 190 4.92 -9.07 -18.32
C LEU A 190 6.37 -9.56 -18.23
N SER A 191 7.02 -9.31 -17.10
CA SER A 191 8.37 -9.79 -16.83
C SER A 191 8.42 -11.33 -16.83
N GLY A 192 9.36 -11.93 -17.55
CA GLY A 192 9.54 -13.38 -17.59
C GLY A 192 9.77 -13.98 -16.20
N LYS A 193 10.61 -13.33 -15.38
CA LYS A 193 10.88 -13.75 -13.99
C LYS A 193 9.62 -13.68 -13.12
N ALA A 194 8.81 -12.65 -13.32
CA ALA A 194 7.54 -12.53 -12.60
C ALA A 194 6.58 -13.65 -13.01
N LEU A 195 6.46 -13.94 -14.31
CA LEU A 195 5.61 -15.02 -14.81
C LEU A 195 6.07 -16.39 -14.30
N GLU A 196 7.37 -16.68 -14.28
CA GLU A 196 7.93 -17.91 -13.71
C GLU A 196 7.54 -18.05 -12.24
N ALA A 197 7.73 -17.00 -11.44
CA ALA A 197 7.36 -16.97 -10.02
C ALA A 197 5.85 -17.18 -9.82
N ILE A 198 5.00 -16.53 -10.63
CA ILE A 198 3.54 -16.67 -10.57
C ILE A 198 3.10 -18.10 -10.93
N LEU A 199 3.67 -18.68 -12.00
CA LEU A 199 3.35 -20.04 -12.45
C LEU A 199 3.75 -21.10 -11.42
N ALA A 200 4.92 -20.93 -10.79
CA ALA A 200 5.39 -21.81 -9.73
C ALA A 200 4.70 -21.56 -8.39
N LYS A 201 3.94 -20.45 -8.25
CA LYS A 201 3.51 -19.90 -6.96
C LYS A 201 4.67 -19.81 -5.97
N GLU A 202 5.83 -19.35 -6.41
CA GLU A 202 7.03 -19.19 -5.59
C GLU A 202 7.32 -17.70 -5.33
N LEU A 203 7.49 -17.34 -4.06
CA LEU A 203 7.96 -16.01 -3.69
C LEU A 203 9.47 -15.94 -3.89
N VAL A 204 9.88 -15.13 -4.87
CA VAL A 204 11.30 -14.82 -5.11
C VAL A 204 11.58 -13.41 -4.62
N TYR A 205 12.38 -13.31 -3.56
CA TYR A 205 12.77 -12.05 -2.94
C TYR A 205 13.85 -11.35 -3.77
N GLN A 206 13.63 -10.08 -4.08
CA GLN A 206 14.53 -9.24 -4.88
C GLN A 206 15.26 -8.17 -4.05
N GLY A 207 15.01 -8.12 -2.74
CA GLY A 207 15.50 -7.08 -1.85
C GLY A 207 14.41 -6.07 -1.53
N SER A 208 14.44 -5.49 -0.33
CA SER A 208 13.46 -4.50 0.10
C SER A 208 14.11 -3.49 1.05
N LYS A 209 13.60 -2.25 1.04
CA LYS A 209 13.90 -1.27 2.10
C LYS A 209 13.20 -1.61 3.42
N TYR A 210 12.25 -2.54 3.39
CA TYR A 210 11.43 -2.97 4.53
C TYR A 210 11.53 -4.50 4.72
N PRO A 211 12.73 -5.05 5.01
CA PRO A 211 12.91 -6.50 5.17
C PRO A 211 12.02 -7.10 6.27
N LEU A 212 11.76 -6.39 7.39
CA LEU A 212 10.88 -6.90 8.44
C LEU A 212 9.44 -7.08 7.94
N ALA A 213 8.89 -6.05 7.30
CA ALA A 213 7.57 -6.13 6.66
C ALA A 213 7.52 -7.22 5.59
N SER A 214 8.60 -7.41 4.84
CA SER A 214 8.69 -8.46 3.82
C SER A 214 8.58 -9.86 4.44
N ILE A 215 9.23 -10.10 5.59
CA ILE A 215 9.11 -11.35 6.35
C ILE A 215 7.67 -11.55 6.80
N MET A 216 7.05 -10.55 7.43
CA MET A 216 5.66 -10.67 7.92
C MET A 216 4.68 -10.94 6.77
N ARG A 217 4.85 -10.27 5.63
CA ARG A 217 4.01 -10.44 4.44
C ARG A 217 4.06 -11.86 3.85
N THR A 218 5.14 -12.62 4.09
CA THR A 218 5.19 -14.02 3.64
C THR A 218 4.04 -14.85 4.21
N LYS A 219 3.57 -14.57 5.44
CA LYS A 219 2.46 -15.30 6.07
C LYS A 219 1.20 -15.24 5.21
N LYS A 220 0.82 -14.04 4.75
CA LYS A 220 -0.33 -13.80 3.85
C LYS A 220 -0.19 -14.56 2.53
N PHE A 221 0.98 -14.54 1.92
CA PHE A 221 1.21 -15.24 0.65
C PHE A 221 1.19 -16.76 0.82
N ILE A 222 1.76 -17.29 1.91
CA ILE A 222 1.73 -18.72 2.23
C ILE A 222 0.29 -19.20 2.42
N GLN A 223 -0.54 -18.44 3.13
CA GLN A 223 -1.98 -18.72 3.27
C GLN A 223 -2.72 -18.74 1.92
N ARG A 224 -2.27 -17.93 0.94
CA ARG A 224 -2.77 -17.92 -0.45
C ARG A 224 -2.17 -19.02 -1.34
N GLY A 225 -1.45 -19.97 -0.75
CA GLY A 225 -0.87 -21.12 -1.43
C GLY A 225 0.44 -20.83 -2.17
N TRP A 226 1.12 -19.72 -1.85
CA TRP A 226 2.48 -19.48 -2.30
C TRP A 226 3.49 -20.24 -1.46
N GLN A 227 4.61 -20.58 -2.06
CA GLN A 227 5.74 -21.23 -1.41
C GLN A 227 6.93 -20.29 -1.38
N ILE A 228 7.78 -20.44 -0.37
CA ILE A 228 9.01 -19.69 -0.24
C ILE A 228 10.07 -20.60 0.37
N ASN A 229 11.25 -20.61 -0.24
CA ASN A 229 12.35 -21.45 0.22
C ASN A 229 13.20 -20.72 1.29
N ALA A 230 13.95 -21.50 2.07
CA ALA A 230 14.79 -20.98 3.16
C ALA A 230 15.83 -19.95 2.69
N GLY A 231 16.31 -20.06 1.45
CA GLY A 231 17.25 -19.10 0.87
C GLY A 231 16.66 -17.70 0.71
N GLN A 232 15.35 -17.58 0.43
CA GLN A 232 14.69 -16.27 0.37
C GLN A 232 14.55 -15.65 1.76
N TYR A 233 14.25 -16.45 2.78
CA TYR A 233 14.28 -15.99 4.18
C TYR A 233 15.66 -15.51 4.59
N LEU A 234 16.72 -16.26 4.24
CA LEU A 234 18.09 -15.87 4.55
C LEU A 234 18.43 -14.50 3.95
N LYS A 235 18.02 -14.22 2.71
CA LYS A 235 18.21 -12.88 2.11
C LYS A 235 17.51 -11.78 2.90
N MET A 236 16.25 -12.00 3.31
CA MET A 236 15.50 -11.02 4.10
C MET A 236 16.15 -10.77 5.46
N VAL A 237 16.60 -11.82 6.15
CA VAL A 237 17.26 -11.72 7.46
C VAL A 237 18.62 -11.02 7.34
N LEU A 238 19.39 -11.28 6.29
CA LEU A 238 20.67 -10.60 6.04
C LEU A 238 20.47 -9.08 5.88
N GLN A 239 19.45 -8.65 5.13
CA GLN A 239 19.12 -7.21 5.04
C GLN A 239 18.58 -6.65 6.36
N LEU A 240 17.80 -7.43 7.10
CA LEU A 240 17.29 -7.02 8.41
C LEU A 240 18.42 -6.76 9.42
N GLN A 241 19.49 -7.56 9.36
CA GLN A 241 20.67 -7.41 10.22
C GLN A 241 21.37 -6.06 10.04
N GLU A 242 21.24 -5.42 8.87
CA GLU A 242 21.83 -4.11 8.59
C GLU A 242 21.08 -2.96 9.31
N LEU A 243 19.92 -3.23 9.90
CA LEU A 243 19.06 -2.25 10.54
C LEU A 243 19.16 -2.31 12.07
N ASN A 244 19.09 -1.14 12.72
CA ASN A 244 18.98 -1.05 14.16
C ASN A 244 17.51 -1.03 14.61
N LEU A 245 16.95 -2.19 14.94
CA LEU A 245 15.56 -2.30 15.41
C LEU A 245 15.33 -1.78 16.85
N HIS A 246 16.39 -1.40 17.57
CA HIS A 246 16.26 -0.69 18.86
C HIS A 246 15.95 0.79 18.68
N ASP A 247 16.15 1.35 17.48
CA ASP A 247 15.64 2.67 17.14
C ASP A 247 14.15 2.57 16.79
N ILE A 248 13.30 3.22 17.58
CA ILE A 248 11.85 3.21 17.43
C ILE A 248 11.42 3.71 16.05
N ASN A 249 12.10 4.72 15.51
CA ASN A 249 11.75 5.27 14.21
C ASN A 249 12.03 4.25 13.10
N VAL A 250 13.14 3.51 13.22
CA VAL A 250 13.48 2.42 12.29
C VAL A 250 12.47 1.29 12.44
N LEU A 251 12.16 0.87 13.67
CA LEU A 251 11.19 -0.19 13.94
C LEU A 251 9.80 0.17 13.40
N GLU A 252 9.33 1.39 13.62
CA GLU A 252 8.07 1.91 13.09
C GLU A 252 8.08 1.96 11.55
N GLU A 253 9.15 2.48 10.92
CA GLU A 253 9.25 2.49 9.46
C GLU A 253 9.26 1.07 8.89
N GLN A 254 9.89 0.11 9.57
CA GLN A 254 9.96 -1.30 9.18
C GLN A 254 8.64 -2.06 9.36
N LEU A 255 7.81 -1.63 10.30
CA LEU A 255 6.46 -2.18 10.54
C LEU A 255 5.38 -1.39 9.78
N THR A 256 5.73 -0.30 9.09
CA THR A 256 4.78 0.48 8.29
C THR A 256 4.21 -0.39 7.16
N GLY A 257 2.88 -0.57 7.14
CA GLY A 257 2.20 -1.45 6.20
C GLY A 257 2.32 -2.94 6.53
N VAL A 258 2.70 -3.27 7.77
CA VAL A 258 2.38 -4.55 8.40
C VAL A 258 1.06 -4.36 9.14
N ASP A 259 -0.02 -4.84 8.55
CA ASP A 259 -1.38 -4.61 9.00
C ASP A 259 -1.69 -5.49 10.23
N SER A 260 -1.31 -5.02 11.43
CA SER A 260 -1.71 -5.61 12.70
C SER A 260 -1.86 -4.51 13.76
N ALA A 261 -3.09 -4.33 14.26
CA ALA A 261 -3.39 -3.41 15.37
C ALA A 261 -2.49 -3.66 16.58
N TYR A 262 -2.13 -4.92 16.84
CA TYR A 262 -1.21 -5.31 17.90
C TYR A 262 0.20 -4.72 17.72
N PHE A 263 0.73 -4.61 16.49
CA PHE A 263 2.01 -3.92 16.28
C PHE A 263 1.91 -2.42 16.52
N ALA A 264 0.78 -1.78 16.19
CA ALA A 264 0.56 -0.37 16.51
C ALA A 264 0.47 -0.15 18.03
N MET A 265 -0.21 -1.04 18.75
CA MET A 265 -0.24 -1.04 20.22
C MET A 265 1.16 -1.23 20.81
N ALA A 266 1.95 -2.15 20.26
CA ALA A 266 3.33 -2.39 20.70
C ALA A 266 4.20 -1.15 20.50
N LEU A 267 4.14 -0.53 19.32
CA LEU A 267 4.88 0.71 19.03
C LEU A 267 4.46 1.85 19.95
N THR A 268 3.15 1.99 20.22
CA THR A 268 2.62 3.00 21.14
C THR A 268 3.13 2.79 22.56
N ALA A 269 3.15 1.54 23.05
CA ALA A 269 3.67 1.21 24.36
C ALA A 269 5.18 1.50 24.48
N VAL A 270 5.96 1.22 23.42
CA VAL A 270 7.40 1.50 23.39
C VAL A 270 7.67 3.01 23.35
N LYS A 271 6.94 3.76 22.50
CA LYS A 271 7.04 5.22 22.40
C LYS A 271 6.74 5.90 23.74
N LYS A 272 5.62 5.53 24.38
CA LYS A 272 5.22 6.08 25.67
C LYS A 272 6.31 5.89 26.74
N ARG A 273 6.95 4.72 26.78
CA ARG A 273 8.02 4.44 27.75
C ARG A 273 9.26 5.31 27.53
N VAL A 274 9.62 5.58 26.28
CA VAL A 274 10.73 6.49 25.92
C VAL A 274 10.38 7.95 26.20
N GLU A 275 9.13 8.36 26.02
CA GLU A 275 8.66 9.70 26.38
C GLU A 275 8.68 9.93 27.90
N GLU A 276 8.31 8.92 28.68
CA GLU A 276 8.34 8.96 30.15
C GLU A 276 9.76 9.01 30.73
N ASP A 277 10.75 8.50 30.00
CA ASP A 277 12.14 8.37 30.45
C ASP A 277 13.12 8.52 29.27
N PRO A 278 13.60 9.73 29.00
CA PRO A 278 14.48 10.00 27.86
C PRO A 278 15.84 9.29 27.90
N GLU A 279 16.27 8.78 29.06
CA GLU A 279 17.49 7.98 29.19
C GLU A 279 17.26 6.49 28.94
N PHE A 280 15.99 6.06 28.85
CA PHE A 280 15.63 4.67 28.59
C PHE A 280 16.10 4.24 27.21
N LYS A 281 16.87 3.15 27.19
CA LYS A 281 17.31 2.50 25.95
C LYS A 281 16.48 1.26 25.72
N VAL A 282 15.81 1.23 24.58
CA VAL A 282 15.07 0.05 24.12
C VAL A 282 16.07 -1.09 23.91
N ASP A 283 15.78 -2.24 24.51
CA ASP A 283 16.55 -3.46 24.37
C ASP A 283 15.64 -4.66 24.07
N ASN A 284 16.25 -5.82 23.84
CA ASN A 284 15.49 -7.04 23.55
C ASN A 284 14.63 -7.49 24.74
N CYS A 285 15.05 -7.24 25.98
CA CYS A 285 14.31 -7.66 27.16
C CYS A 285 12.96 -6.95 27.22
N TYR A 286 12.98 -5.62 27.07
CA TYR A 286 11.78 -4.81 27.07
C TYR A 286 10.90 -5.08 25.85
N LEU A 287 11.50 -5.18 24.65
CA LEU A 287 10.73 -5.51 23.45
C LEU A 287 10.01 -6.85 23.58
N PHE A 288 10.67 -7.89 24.12
CA PHE A 288 10.03 -9.18 24.36
C PHE A 288 8.93 -9.10 25.42
N GLU A 289 9.11 -8.30 26.47
CA GLU A 289 8.04 -8.07 27.45
C GLU A 289 6.80 -7.43 26.80
N VAL A 290 7.00 -6.37 26.01
CA VAL A 290 5.90 -5.70 25.30
C VAL A 290 5.21 -6.65 24.33
N ILE A 291 5.97 -7.42 23.55
CA ILE A 291 5.44 -8.38 22.59
C ILE A 291 4.61 -9.45 23.31
N ASN A 292 5.16 -10.10 24.35
CA ASN A 292 4.47 -11.16 25.11
C ASN A 292 3.22 -10.67 25.87
N ARG A 293 3.13 -9.35 26.14
CA ARG A 293 1.95 -8.76 26.77
C ARG A 293 0.81 -8.54 25.77
N ILE A 294 1.14 -8.35 24.50
CA ILE A 294 0.19 -7.95 23.45
C ILE A 294 -0.23 -9.14 22.59
N PHE A 295 0.72 -10.03 22.26
CA PHE A 295 0.54 -11.25 21.46
C PHE A 295 0.56 -12.48 22.37
#